data_AF-A0A7S2CJD1-F1
#
_entry.id   AF-A0A7S2CJD1-F1
#
_cell.length_a   1.000
_cell.length_b   1.000
_cell.length_c   1.000
_cell.angle_alpha   90.00
_cell.angle_beta   90.00
_cell.angle_gamma   90.00
#
_symmetry.space_group_name_H-M   'P 1'
#
loop_
_entity.id
_entity.type
_entity.pdbx_description
1 polymer ?
#
loop_
_entity_poly.entity_id
_entity_poly.type
_entity_poly.pdbx_seq_one_letter_code
_entity_poly.pdbx_strand_id
1 'polypeptide(L)'
;DDKRASFGITSPSGGTVDPETCTKKDICLLMRQLDMDFYERAREGLLTESDYASPPTYSWHAADNCNSLSRGYKETTVTDSAKCLRMAKRKGAKGELEVVSDEALPSGCVISVNRATGRTAAYMNDIESSATAGSSYRGKNRIPTRIMQLCVMDRSLSESGAAYYSPYKLKPSMEGREGHSTACSFGMMAALSRVSKTGSPCAKILTYTTDTRFHSAEHALQMAEAMEARGPQFEAMAAKIRAYVDRVRAKFVLLDTIANEWCPGVWTAAKASDGATCDVPRVMAWTEDNKGDLFAIAKQLGQEDVLASGLTENEDSNEGRTDSYDKPLKYALNDASCEAFEDETLAARLEGAPPTPPDFFEHAFMLQD
;
A
#
# COMPACT_ATOMS: atom_id res chain seq x y z
N ASP A 1 -16.86 2.08 19.94
CA ASP A 1 -16.39 1.07 20.90
C ASP A 1 -14.94 1.36 21.38
N ASP A 2 -14.69 2.45 22.11
CA ASP A 2 -13.36 3.07 22.48
C ASP A 2 -12.40 3.40 21.32
N LYS A 3 -12.85 4.25 20.39
CA LYS A 3 -12.26 4.52 19.04
C LYS A 3 -12.17 3.25 18.18
N ARG A 4 -13.30 2.52 18.21
CA ARG A 4 -13.58 1.17 17.68
C ARG A 4 -12.39 0.23 17.88
N ALA A 5 -12.13 0.05 19.17
CA ALA A 5 -10.97 -0.48 19.84
C ALA A 5 -9.67 0.13 19.31
N SER A 6 -9.58 1.46 19.41
CA SER A 6 -8.51 2.37 18.96
C SER A 6 -7.83 2.01 17.64
N PHE A 7 -8.62 1.67 16.60
CA PHE A 7 -8.18 1.20 15.28
C PHE A 7 -7.83 -0.30 15.17
N GLY A 8 -8.46 -1.14 15.98
CA GLY A 8 -8.63 -2.57 15.72
C GLY A 8 -10.04 -2.97 15.24
N ILE A 9 -10.94 -2.00 15.01
CA ILE A 9 -12.34 -2.03 14.54
C ILE A 9 -13.04 -3.40 14.72
N THR A 10 -13.37 -3.76 15.95
CA THR A 10 -13.69 -5.16 16.33
C THR A 10 -15.11 -5.64 16.03
N SER A 11 -15.22 -6.87 15.50
CA SER A 11 -15.94 -7.99 16.14
C SER A 11 -15.25 -9.35 15.83
N PRO A 12 -15.06 -10.23 16.84
CA PRO A 12 -14.45 -11.55 16.70
C PRO A 12 -15.51 -12.64 16.49
N SER A 13 -15.87 -12.92 15.23
CA SER A 13 -16.41 -14.24 14.91
C SER A 13 -16.15 -14.60 13.46
N GLY A 14 -15.58 -15.79 13.25
CA GLY A 14 -15.46 -16.45 11.95
C GLY A 14 -16.83 -16.87 11.42
N GLY A 15 -17.70 -15.89 11.19
CA GLY A 15 -19.05 -16.00 10.63
C GLY A 15 -19.40 -14.85 9.69
N THR A 16 -20.62 -14.90 9.15
CA THR A 16 -21.25 -13.89 8.27
C THR A 16 -21.30 -12.53 8.97
N VAL A 17 -20.79 -11.47 8.31
CA VAL A 17 -20.77 -10.11 8.86
C VAL A 17 -22.16 -9.49 8.84
N ASP A 18 -22.54 -8.83 9.93
CA ASP A 18 -23.81 -8.12 10.09
C ASP A 18 -23.73 -6.69 9.50
N PRO A 19 -24.55 -6.34 8.48
CA PRO A 19 -24.62 -5.00 7.92
C PRO A 19 -24.94 -3.88 8.93
N GLU A 20 -25.61 -4.18 10.05
CA GLU A 20 -25.89 -3.19 11.11
C GLU A 20 -24.61 -2.64 11.74
N THR A 21 -23.55 -3.45 11.74
CA THR A 21 -22.26 -3.08 12.36
C THR A 21 -21.36 -2.27 11.44
N CYS A 22 -21.69 -2.15 10.15
CA CYS A 22 -20.94 -1.35 9.19
C CYS A 22 -21.59 0.04 9.06
N THR A 23 -20.89 1.08 9.51
CA THR A 23 -21.43 2.45 9.54
C THR A 23 -20.59 3.46 8.77
N LYS A 24 -21.15 4.65 8.48
CA LYS A 24 -20.40 5.78 7.93
C LYS A 24 -19.16 6.14 8.77
N LYS A 25 -19.27 6.06 10.10
CA LYS A 25 -18.13 6.29 11.01
C LYS A 25 -17.04 5.25 10.86
N ASP A 26 -17.38 3.99 10.55
CA ASP A 26 -16.37 2.96 10.25
C ASP A 26 -15.54 3.30 9.01
N ILE A 27 -16.17 3.88 7.99
CA ILE A 27 -15.44 4.31 6.79
C ILE A 27 -14.44 5.41 7.13
N CYS A 28 -14.83 6.41 7.92
CA CYS A 28 -13.89 7.44 8.38
C CYS A 28 -12.69 6.84 9.15
N LEU A 29 -12.96 5.88 10.05
CA LEU A 29 -11.89 5.23 10.81
C LEU A 29 -11.01 4.33 9.93
N LEU A 30 -11.58 3.65 8.93
CA LEU A 30 -10.84 2.86 7.94
C LEU A 30 -9.93 3.74 7.06
N MET A 31 -10.38 4.93 6.66
CA MET A 31 -9.55 5.88 5.91
C MET A 31 -8.31 6.27 6.71
N ARG A 32 -8.46 6.47 8.03
CA ARG A 32 -7.34 6.73 8.94
C ARG A 32 -6.43 5.51 9.11
N GLN A 33 -6.97 4.28 9.15
CA GLN A 33 -6.15 3.06 9.16
C GLN A 33 -5.32 2.91 7.89
N LEU A 34 -5.88 3.23 6.73
CA LEU A 34 -5.13 3.21 5.47
C LEU A 34 -3.95 4.17 5.51
N ASP A 35 -4.18 5.38 6.01
CA ASP A 35 -3.13 6.39 6.18
C ASP A 35 -1.99 5.89 7.09
N MET A 36 -2.35 5.28 8.23
CA MET A 36 -1.38 4.76 9.18
C MET A 36 -0.66 3.51 8.67
N ASP A 37 -1.35 2.59 7.99
CA ASP A 37 -0.73 1.40 7.39
C ASP A 37 0.29 1.80 6.32
N PHE A 38 -0.01 2.80 5.48
CA PHE A 38 0.97 3.33 4.54
C PHE A 38 2.16 3.92 5.27
N TYR A 39 1.91 4.75 6.28
CA TYR A 39 2.98 5.39 7.07
C TYR A 39 3.93 4.34 7.64
N GLU A 40 3.42 3.30 8.31
CA GLU A 40 4.23 2.23 8.89
C GLU A 40 5.06 1.51 7.82
N ARG A 41 4.43 1.08 6.72
CA ARG A 41 5.14 0.41 5.63
C ARG A 41 6.19 1.31 4.96
N ALA A 42 5.91 2.59 4.81
CA ALA A 42 6.84 3.56 4.26
C ALA A 42 8.06 3.77 5.16
N ARG A 43 7.88 3.79 6.48
CA ARG A 43 8.99 3.90 7.44
C ARG A 43 9.86 2.64 7.45
N GLU A 44 9.24 1.48 7.33
CA GLU A 44 9.93 0.18 7.34
C GLU A 44 10.51 -0.22 5.96
N GLY A 45 10.26 0.57 4.90
CA GLY A 45 10.70 0.23 3.54
C GLY A 45 9.97 -0.97 2.93
N LEU A 46 8.76 -1.25 3.42
CA LEU A 46 7.89 -2.37 2.99
C LEU A 46 6.89 -1.97 1.90
N LEU A 47 7.05 -0.78 1.30
CA LEU A 47 6.26 -0.38 0.14
C LEU A 47 6.56 -1.30 -1.06
N THR A 48 5.50 -1.76 -1.70
CA THR A 48 5.52 -2.80 -2.72
C THR A 48 5.37 -2.23 -4.13
N GLU A 49 5.43 -3.11 -5.13
CA GLU A 49 5.17 -2.74 -6.53
C GLU A 49 3.76 -2.18 -6.76
N SER A 50 2.77 -2.45 -5.89
CA SER A 50 1.45 -1.82 -6.04
C SER A 50 1.42 -0.37 -5.59
N ASP A 51 2.37 0.04 -4.74
CA ASP A 51 2.48 1.41 -4.26
C ASP A 51 3.23 2.32 -5.27
N TYR A 52 4.04 1.72 -6.16
CA TYR A 52 4.86 2.42 -7.16
C TYR A 52 4.43 2.11 -8.60
N ALA A 53 4.45 3.11 -9.47
CA ALA A 53 4.21 2.95 -10.90
C ALA A 53 5.35 2.22 -11.64
N SER A 54 6.50 2.00 -10.97
CA SER A 54 7.67 1.37 -11.55
C SER A 54 8.45 0.50 -10.55
N PRO A 55 9.11 -0.57 -11.03
CA PRO A 55 9.90 -1.43 -10.16
C PRO A 55 11.16 -0.76 -9.62
N PRO A 56 11.69 -1.25 -8.48
CA PRO A 56 12.81 -0.61 -7.84
C PRO A 56 14.03 -0.75 -8.75
N THR A 57 14.79 0.34 -8.85
CA THR A 57 15.99 0.35 -9.66
C THR A 57 17.08 -0.45 -8.95
N TYR A 58 17.69 -1.40 -9.68
CA TYR A 58 18.86 -2.14 -9.23
C TYR A 58 20.09 -1.66 -9.99
N SER A 59 21.17 -1.42 -9.26
CA SER A 59 22.39 -0.88 -9.86
C SER A 59 23.63 -1.60 -9.32
N TRP A 60 24.58 -1.87 -10.22
CA TRP A 60 25.88 -2.41 -9.82
C TRP A 60 26.86 -1.26 -9.62
N HIS A 61 27.28 -1.05 -8.38
CA HIS A 61 28.28 -0.07 -8.02
C HIS A 61 29.66 -0.67 -8.15
N ALA A 62 30.54 0.05 -8.84
CA ALA A 62 31.91 -0.37 -9.09
C ALA A 62 32.95 0.47 -8.36
N ALA A 63 32.48 1.44 -7.60
CA ALA A 63 33.21 2.32 -6.71
C ALA A 63 32.26 2.63 -5.55
N ASP A 64 32.80 2.83 -4.35
CA ASP A 64 32.05 3.10 -3.12
C ASP A 64 31.07 1.98 -2.75
N ASN A 65 30.13 2.25 -1.85
CA ASN A 65 29.11 1.33 -1.40
C ASN A 65 27.70 1.88 -1.68
N CYS A 66 26.67 1.12 -1.32
CA CYS A 66 25.28 1.52 -1.53
C CYS A 66 24.86 2.79 -0.77
N ASN A 67 25.68 3.34 0.14
CA ASN A 67 25.40 4.62 0.79
C ASN A 67 25.75 5.83 -0.12
N SER A 68 26.28 5.58 -1.32
CA SER A 68 26.58 6.62 -2.30
C SER A 68 25.31 7.30 -2.83
N LEU A 69 25.28 8.63 -2.77
CA LEU A 69 24.16 9.45 -3.27
C LEU A 69 24.33 9.87 -4.73
N SER A 70 25.19 9.17 -5.48
CA SER A 70 25.57 9.54 -6.86
C SER A 70 24.39 9.55 -7.86
N ARG A 71 23.28 8.87 -7.53
CA ARG A 71 22.10 8.72 -8.40
C ARG A 71 20.93 9.64 -8.04
N GLY A 72 21.08 10.49 -7.02
CA GLY A 72 20.03 11.43 -6.60
C GLY A 72 18.93 10.81 -5.71
N TYR A 73 19.05 9.53 -5.35
CA TYR A 73 18.18 8.84 -4.39
C TYR A 73 19.01 7.94 -3.48
N LYS A 74 18.41 7.54 -2.35
CA LYS A 74 19.02 6.63 -1.38
C LYS A 74 19.00 5.19 -1.90
N GLU A 75 20.06 4.44 -1.66
CA GLU A 75 20.15 3.02 -1.99
C GLU A 75 20.50 2.21 -0.74
N THR A 76 20.18 0.91 -0.79
CA THR A 76 20.51 -0.07 0.23
C THR A 76 21.09 -1.34 -0.40
N THR A 77 21.75 -2.15 0.42
CA THR A 77 22.40 -3.39 -0.01
C THR A 77 21.39 -4.50 -0.23
N VAL A 78 21.53 -5.27 -1.32
CA VAL A 78 20.68 -6.45 -1.55
C VAL A 78 21.16 -7.62 -0.70
N THR A 79 20.32 -8.06 0.24
CA THR A 79 20.59 -9.21 1.14
C THR A 79 19.85 -10.50 0.73
N ASP A 80 18.88 -10.42 -0.18
CA ASP A 80 18.16 -11.59 -0.70
C ASP A 80 19.06 -12.41 -1.64
N SER A 81 19.31 -13.67 -1.25
CA SER A 81 20.18 -14.60 -1.99
C SER A 81 19.62 -15.00 -3.36
N ALA A 82 18.31 -15.24 -3.47
CA ALA A 82 17.69 -15.59 -4.74
C ALA A 82 17.74 -14.43 -5.73
N LYS A 83 17.50 -13.20 -5.24
CA LYS A 83 17.61 -11.96 -6.01
C LYS A 83 19.05 -11.72 -6.43
N CYS A 84 20.00 -11.86 -5.52
CA CYS A 84 21.41 -11.69 -5.79
C CYS A 84 21.87 -12.62 -6.91
N LEU A 85 21.59 -13.93 -6.79
CA LEU A 85 21.97 -14.91 -7.80
C LEU A 85 21.35 -14.59 -9.17
N ARG A 86 20.07 -14.23 -9.21
CA ARG A 86 19.39 -13.83 -10.44
C ARG A 86 20.06 -12.63 -11.10
N MET A 87 20.39 -11.60 -10.33
CA MET A 87 21.02 -10.37 -10.83
C MET A 87 22.48 -10.60 -11.23
N ALA A 88 23.22 -11.42 -10.48
CA ALA A 88 24.60 -11.78 -10.77
C ALA A 88 24.70 -12.60 -12.07
N LYS A 89 23.79 -13.56 -12.29
CA LYS A 89 23.69 -14.31 -13.55
C LYS A 89 23.44 -13.39 -14.75
N ARG A 90 22.54 -12.40 -14.63
CA ARG A 90 22.33 -11.35 -15.65
C ARG A 90 23.58 -10.52 -15.92
N LYS A 91 24.46 -10.38 -14.92
CA LYS A 91 25.75 -9.68 -15.03
C LYS A 91 26.90 -10.57 -15.52
N GLY A 92 26.63 -11.85 -15.82
CA GLY A 92 27.59 -12.80 -16.37
C GLY A 92 28.28 -13.71 -15.36
N ALA A 93 27.82 -13.76 -14.10
CA ALA A 93 28.30 -14.74 -13.13
C ALA A 93 27.97 -16.17 -13.58
N LYS A 94 28.98 -17.03 -13.56
CA LYS A 94 28.86 -18.45 -13.92
C LYS A 94 29.12 -19.28 -12.66
N GLY A 95 28.07 -19.86 -12.09
CA GLY A 95 28.15 -20.67 -10.88
C GLY A 95 27.01 -20.42 -9.91
N GLU A 96 27.15 -21.00 -8.72
CA GLU A 96 26.27 -20.78 -7.58
C GLU A 96 26.69 -19.53 -6.80
N LEU A 97 25.81 -19.07 -5.92
CA LEU A 97 26.09 -17.96 -5.02
C LEU A 97 26.83 -18.49 -3.80
N GLU A 98 28.04 -18.00 -3.55
CA GLU A 98 28.82 -18.38 -2.37
C GLU A 98 28.47 -17.43 -1.21
N VAL A 99 28.06 -17.97 -0.07
CA VAL A 99 27.86 -17.17 1.16
C VAL A 99 29.19 -17.07 1.88
N VAL A 100 29.61 -15.86 2.19
CA VAL A 100 30.91 -15.55 2.81
C VAL A 100 30.73 -14.55 3.95
N SER A 101 31.64 -14.59 4.91
CA SER A 101 31.75 -13.60 5.99
C SER A 101 33.12 -12.93 5.90
N ASP A 102 33.26 -11.92 5.05
CA ASP A 102 34.55 -11.33 4.65
C ASP A 102 34.54 -9.82 4.82
N GLU A 103 35.30 -9.31 5.80
CA GLU A 103 35.39 -7.86 6.08
C GLU A 103 35.99 -7.07 4.91
N ALA A 104 36.73 -7.72 4.00
CA ALA A 104 37.30 -7.06 2.83
C ALA A 104 36.32 -6.95 1.65
N LEU A 105 35.11 -7.51 1.77
CA LEU A 105 34.05 -7.39 0.78
C LEU A 105 32.92 -6.48 1.30
N PRO A 106 32.25 -5.71 0.43
CA PRO A 106 31.06 -4.96 0.83
C PRO A 106 29.95 -5.88 1.35
N SER A 107 29.06 -5.35 2.18
CA SER A 107 27.90 -6.10 2.70
C SER A 107 26.95 -6.54 1.59
N GLY A 108 26.31 -7.70 1.76
CA GLY A 108 25.27 -8.20 0.87
C GLY A 108 25.79 -8.74 -0.46
N CYS A 109 25.03 -8.52 -1.52
CA CYS A 109 25.30 -9.11 -2.83
C CYS A 109 26.49 -8.44 -3.55
N VAL A 110 27.52 -9.23 -3.85
CA VAL A 110 28.76 -8.78 -4.47
C VAL A 110 29.12 -9.67 -5.65
N ILE A 111 29.70 -9.09 -6.68
CA ILE A 111 30.40 -9.86 -7.73
C ILE A 111 31.88 -9.48 -7.77
N SER A 112 32.71 -10.48 -8.00
CA SER A 112 34.12 -10.29 -8.31
C SER A 112 34.35 -10.62 -9.78
N VAL A 113 34.93 -9.68 -10.52
CA VAL A 113 35.29 -9.85 -11.93
C VAL A 113 36.80 -9.91 -12.02
N ASN A 114 37.32 -11.10 -12.34
CA ASN A 114 38.74 -11.26 -12.65
C ASN A 114 39.04 -10.60 -14.00
N ARG A 115 39.82 -9.50 -14.01
CA ARG A 115 40.08 -8.75 -15.26
C ARG A 115 40.96 -9.51 -16.26
N ALA A 116 41.76 -10.48 -15.80
CA ALA A 116 42.63 -11.25 -16.68
C ALA A 116 41.85 -12.34 -17.44
N THR A 117 40.90 -13.00 -16.79
CA THR A 117 40.13 -14.11 -17.39
C THR A 117 38.71 -13.73 -17.79
N GLY A 118 38.22 -12.56 -17.40
CA GLY A 118 36.83 -12.13 -17.56
C GLY A 118 35.82 -12.97 -16.77
N ARG A 119 36.29 -13.81 -15.82
CA ARG A 119 35.41 -14.67 -15.04
C ARG A 119 34.77 -13.87 -13.92
N THR A 120 33.46 -14.01 -13.79
CA THR A 120 32.66 -13.36 -12.75
C THR A 120 32.19 -14.41 -11.75
N ALA A 121 32.52 -14.21 -10.47
CA ALA A 121 32.01 -14.98 -9.35
C ALA A 121 31.04 -14.13 -8.52
N ALA A 122 30.04 -14.77 -7.91
CA ALA A 122 29.00 -14.10 -7.12
C ALA A 122 29.09 -14.53 -5.66
N TYR A 123 28.99 -13.56 -4.77
CA TYR A 123 29.07 -13.73 -3.32
C TYR A 123 27.89 -13.05 -2.65
N MET A 124 27.43 -13.66 -1.56
CA MET A 124 26.59 -13.00 -0.57
C MET A 124 27.43 -12.81 0.69
N ASN A 125 27.82 -11.57 0.98
CA ASN A 125 28.50 -11.26 2.22
C ASN A 125 27.45 -11.07 3.32
N ASP A 126 27.45 -11.96 4.31
CA ASP A 126 26.40 -12.02 5.34
C ASP A 126 26.70 -11.13 6.57
N ILE A 127 27.90 -10.53 6.62
CA ILE A 127 28.27 -9.56 7.65
C ILE A 127 28.12 -8.12 7.16
N GLU A 128 27.86 -7.21 8.10
CA GLU A 128 27.97 -5.78 7.85
C GLU A 128 29.46 -5.39 7.80
N SER A 129 29.93 -5.00 6.62
CA SER A 129 31.27 -4.51 6.38
C SER A 129 31.27 -3.06 5.90
N SER A 130 32.24 -2.27 6.36
CA SER A 130 32.51 -0.93 5.85
C SER A 130 33.30 -0.92 4.54
N ALA A 131 33.68 -2.08 4.00
CA ALA A 131 34.42 -2.17 2.74
C ALA A 131 33.62 -1.64 1.55
N THR A 132 34.33 -1.05 0.60
CA THR A 132 33.75 -0.44 -0.60
C THR A 132 34.01 -1.27 -1.85
N ALA A 133 33.11 -1.17 -2.83
CA ALA A 133 33.34 -1.68 -4.16
C ALA A 133 34.50 -0.91 -4.81
N GLY A 134 35.22 -1.58 -5.71
CA GLY A 134 36.42 -1.00 -6.31
C GLY A 134 37.37 -2.04 -6.88
N SER A 135 38.60 -1.60 -7.15
CA SER A 135 39.68 -2.48 -7.58
C SER A 135 40.36 -3.10 -6.37
N SER A 136 40.39 -4.43 -6.33
CA SER A 136 41.12 -5.21 -5.35
C SER A 136 42.22 -6.02 -6.03
N TYR A 137 43.37 -6.15 -5.37
CA TYR A 137 44.50 -6.95 -5.84
C TYR A 137 44.61 -8.21 -4.95
N ARG A 138 43.81 -9.24 -5.24
CA ARG A 138 43.83 -10.52 -4.50
C ARG A 138 44.79 -11.53 -5.13
N GLY A 139 45.46 -12.31 -4.27
CA GLY A 139 46.32 -13.44 -4.64
C GLY A 139 47.82 -13.13 -4.81
N LYS A 140 48.66 -14.17 -4.79
CA LYS A 140 50.15 -14.07 -4.89
C LYS A 140 50.64 -13.32 -6.15
N ASN A 141 49.84 -13.29 -7.21
CA ASN A 141 50.18 -12.68 -8.50
C ASN A 141 49.56 -11.28 -8.72
N ARG A 142 48.94 -10.66 -7.68
CA ARG A 142 48.31 -9.31 -7.75
C ARG A 142 47.38 -9.12 -8.96
N ILE A 143 46.55 -10.12 -9.26
CA ILE A 143 45.64 -10.02 -10.41
C ILE A 143 44.56 -9.00 -10.08
N PRO A 144 44.35 -7.97 -10.93
CA PRO A 144 43.35 -6.94 -10.66
C PRO A 144 41.96 -7.56 -10.77
N THR A 145 41.26 -7.60 -9.63
CA THR A 145 39.88 -8.04 -9.52
C THR A 145 39.01 -6.81 -9.31
N ARG A 146 37.94 -6.67 -10.09
CA ARG A 146 36.95 -5.61 -9.87
C ARG A 146 35.85 -6.16 -8.99
N ILE A 147 35.71 -5.60 -7.80
CA ILE A 147 34.60 -5.88 -6.90
C ILE A 147 33.48 -4.91 -7.23
N MET A 148 32.27 -5.43 -7.41
CA MET A 148 31.06 -4.63 -7.59
C MET A 148 30.02 -5.07 -6.58
N GLN A 149 29.35 -4.10 -5.96
CA GLN A 149 28.24 -4.34 -5.03
C GLN A 149 26.90 -4.11 -5.77
N LEU A 150 25.92 -4.96 -5.51
CA LEU A 150 24.56 -4.75 -6.00
C LEU A 150 23.79 -3.91 -4.98
N CYS A 151 23.35 -2.76 -5.43
CA CYS A 151 22.50 -1.84 -4.67
C CYS A 151 21.10 -1.83 -5.27
N VAL A 152 20.13 -1.57 -4.41
CA VAL A 152 18.73 -1.35 -4.78
C VAL A 152 18.28 -0.01 -4.21
N MET A 153 17.43 0.70 -4.94
CA MET A 153 16.76 1.89 -4.44
C MET A 153 16.11 1.60 -3.07
N ASP A 154 16.48 2.40 -2.08
CA ASP A 154 15.88 2.35 -0.75
C ASP A 154 14.52 3.07 -0.82
N ARG A 155 13.45 2.33 -0.54
CA ARG A 155 12.07 2.83 -0.57
C ARG A 155 11.57 3.27 0.81
N SER A 156 12.43 3.24 1.83
CA SER A 156 12.09 3.84 3.13
C SER A 156 12.00 5.36 3.02
N LEU A 157 11.01 5.94 3.69
CA LEU A 157 10.82 7.38 3.80
C LEU A 157 11.17 7.86 5.21
N SER A 158 11.57 9.13 5.37
CA SER A 158 11.64 9.77 6.68
C SER A 158 10.26 9.82 7.34
N GLU A 159 10.25 10.24 8.60
CA GLU A 159 9.01 10.46 9.32
C GLU A 159 8.12 11.50 8.63
N SER A 160 8.72 12.62 8.20
CA SER A 160 7.99 13.65 7.46
C SER A 160 7.58 13.17 6.07
N GLY A 161 8.46 12.43 5.38
CA GLY A 161 8.17 11.86 4.06
C GLY A 161 7.01 10.87 4.11
N ALA A 162 7.02 9.93 5.05
CA ALA A 162 5.96 8.93 5.22
C ALA A 162 4.61 9.58 5.56
N ALA A 163 4.63 10.63 6.40
CA ALA A 163 3.41 11.37 6.72
C ALA A 163 2.88 12.15 5.50
N TYR A 164 3.74 12.84 4.76
CA TYR A 164 3.35 13.72 3.65
C TYR A 164 2.96 12.95 2.37
N TYR A 165 3.66 11.86 2.04
CA TYR A 165 3.45 11.12 0.78
C TYR A 165 2.36 10.06 0.84
N SER A 166 1.70 9.89 1.99
CA SER A 166 0.56 9.00 2.06
C SER A 166 -0.53 9.41 1.06
N PRO A 167 -0.97 8.48 0.19
CA PRO A 167 -2.01 8.78 -0.79
C PRO A 167 -3.38 8.98 -0.12
N TYR A 168 -3.57 8.46 1.09
CA TYR A 168 -4.86 8.46 1.79
C TYR A 168 -5.20 9.79 2.49
N LYS A 169 -4.40 10.83 2.26
CA LYS A 169 -4.69 12.21 2.67
C LYS A 169 -5.39 12.96 1.53
N LEU A 170 -6.24 13.93 1.88
CA LEU A 170 -6.90 14.74 0.88
C LEU A 170 -5.95 15.82 0.36
N LYS A 171 -5.74 15.85 -0.95
CA LYS A 171 -4.99 16.91 -1.62
C LYS A 171 -5.87 18.14 -1.84
N PRO A 172 -5.30 19.36 -1.84
CA PRO A 172 -6.05 20.57 -2.18
C PRO A 172 -6.76 20.49 -3.54
N SER A 173 -6.12 19.89 -4.54
CA SER A 173 -6.69 19.73 -5.89
C SER A 173 -7.90 18.79 -5.96
N MET A 174 -8.11 17.98 -4.92
CA MET A 174 -9.23 17.04 -4.80
C MET A 174 -10.40 17.61 -3.99
N GLU A 175 -10.30 18.85 -3.52
CA GLU A 175 -11.43 19.54 -2.92
C GLU A 175 -12.58 19.67 -3.94
N GLY A 176 -13.80 19.35 -3.51
CA GLY A 176 -14.99 19.28 -4.38
C GLY A 176 -15.06 18.01 -5.24
N ARG A 177 -14.04 17.15 -5.20
CA ARG A 177 -13.95 15.87 -5.92
C ARG A 177 -13.52 14.75 -4.98
N GLU A 178 -13.92 14.84 -3.71
CA GLU A 178 -13.41 14.00 -2.63
C GLU A 178 -13.69 12.50 -2.88
N GLY A 179 -14.79 12.15 -3.54
CA GLY A 179 -15.11 10.77 -3.91
C GLY A 179 -14.11 10.10 -4.87
N HIS A 180 -13.29 10.90 -5.56
CA HIS A 180 -12.21 10.40 -6.41
C HIS A 180 -10.86 10.34 -5.68
N SER A 181 -10.80 10.70 -4.39
CA SER A 181 -9.59 10.54 -3.59
C SER A 181 -9.30 9.06 -3.34
N THR A 182 -8.02 8.69 -3.35
CA THR A 182 -7.59 7.33 -2.98
C THR A 182 -7.87 6.98 -1.52
N ALA A 183 -8.10 7.97 -0.66
CA ALA A 183 -8.67 7.78 0.67
C ALA A 183 -10.02 7.01 0.62
N CYS A 184 -10.79 7.18 -0.46
CA CYS A 184 -12.07 6.51 -0.69
C CYS A 184 -11.96 5.13 -1.35
N SER A 185 -10.74 4.59 -1.51
CA SER A 185 -10.51 3.31 -2.20
C SER A 185 -11.04 2.12 -1.40
N PHE A 186 -12.24 1.64 -1.76
CA PHE A 186 -12.82 0.42 -1.21
C PHE A 186 -11.96 -0.83 -1.49
N GLY A 187 -11.16 -0.81 -2.56
CA GLY A 187 -10.21 -1.89 -2.87
C GLY A 187 -9.11 -2.00 -1.81
N MET A 188 -8.58 -0.86 -1.39
CA MET A 188 -7.57 -0.81 -0.31
C MET A 188 -8.18 -1.09 1.05
N MET A 189 -9.40 -0.64 1.32
CA MET A 189 -10.14 -1.04 2.54
C MET A 189 -10.32 -2.58 2.60
N ALA A 190 -10.69 -3.21 1.48
CA ALA A 190 -10.79 -4.67 1.40
C ALA A 190 -9.43 -5.36 1.57
N ALA A 191 -8.35 -4.76 1.05
CA ALA A 191 -6.99 -5.28 1.19
C ALA A 191 -6.58 -5.36 2.67
N LEU A 192 -6.83 -4.31 3.47
CA LEU A 192 -6.57 -4.33 4.91
C LEU A 192 -7.22 -5.54 5.61
N SER A 193 -8.45 -5.92 5.22
CA SER A 193 -9.12 -7.08 5.79
C SER A 193 -8.45 -8.40 5.37
N ARG A 194 -8.04 -8.53 4.10
CA ARG A 194 -7.35 -9.74 3.61
C ARG A 194 -6.01 -9.98 4.30
N VAL A 195 -5.26 -8.92 4.57
CA VAL A 195 -3.97 -9.01 5.29
C VAL A 195 -4.13 -8.97 6.81
N SER A 196 -5.37 -9.07 7.32
CA SER A 196 -5.69 -9.03 8.76
C SER A 196 -5.17 -7.78 9.49
N LYS A 197 -5.06 -6.66 8.79
CA LYS A 197 -4.67 -5.35 9.33
C LYS A 197 -5.86 -4.54 9.85
N THR A 198 -7.09 -5.01 9.64
CA THR A 198 -8.30 -4.42 10.22
C THR A 198 -9.34 -5.50 10.57
N GLY A 199 -10.09 -5.27 11.65
CA GLY A 199 -11.25 -6.06 12.03
C GLY A 199 -12.57 -5.56 11.42
N SER A 200 -12.53 -4.50 10.61
CA SER A 200 -13.73 -3.76 10.21
C SER A 200 -14.79 -4.63 9.51
N PRO A 201 -16.06 -4.59 9.97
CA PRO A 201 -17.19 -5.21 9.28
C PRO A 201 -17.32 -4.73 7.83
N CYS A 202 -17.20 -3.42 7.59
CA CYS A 202 -17.27 -2.85 6.24
C CYS A 202 -16.16 -3.43 5.35
N ALA A 203 -14.92 -3.44 5.83
CA ALA A 203 -13.80 -3.98 5.07
C ALA A 203 -14.00 -5.47 4.73
N LYS A 204 -14.52 -6.27 5.67
CA LYS A 204 -14.80 -7.69 5.46
C LYS A 204 -15.95 -7.92 4.47
N ILE A 205 -17.02 -7.11 4.49
CA ILE A 205 -18.10 -7.14 3.49
C ILE A 205 -17.54 -6.90 2.08
N LEU A 206 -16.60 -5.97 1.93
CA LEU A 206 -15.94 -5.68 0.65
C LEU A 206 -15.13 -6.87 0.10
N THR A 207 -14.71 -7.81 0.97
CA THR A 207 -13.96 -9.01 0.53
C THR A 207 -14.82 -10.11 -0.09
N TYR A 208 -16.15 -10.05 0.03
CA TYR A 208 -17.02 -11.12 -0.46
C TYR A 208 -16.81 -11.37 -1.96
N THR A 209 -16.63 -12.63 -2.32
CA THR A 209 -16.46 -13.08 -3.71
C THR A 209 -17.73 -13.73 -4.22
N THR A 210 -17.98 -13.57 -5.52
CA THR A 210 -19.03 -14.33 -6.20
C THR A 210 -18.63 -15.80 -6.30
N ASP A 211 -19.61 -16.68 -6.15
CA ASP A 211 -19.44 -18.12 -6.30
C ASP A 211 -19.57 -18.49 -7.79
N THR A 212 -18.60 -19.26 -8.29
CA THR A 212 -18.53 -19.67 -9.70
C THR A 212 -19.72 -20.52 -10.15
N ARG A 213 -20.50 -21.07 -9.20
CA ARG A 213 -21.72 -21.84 -9.50
C ARG A 213 -22.87 -20.98 -10.02
N PHE A 214 -22.83 -19.67 -9.78
CA PHE A 214 -23.89 -18.76 -10.20
C PHE A 214 -23.34 -17.75 -11.21
N HIS A 215 -24.00 -17.64 -12.37
CA HIS A 215 -23.65 -16.65 -13.39
C HIS A 215 -23.92 -15.21 -12.91
N SER A 216 -25.04 -15.00 -12.21
CA SER A 216 -25.43 -13.72 -11.62
C SER A 216 -26.16 -13.94 -10.29
N ALA A 217 -26.38 -12.85 -9.55
CA ALA A 217 -27.21 -12.89 -8.34
C ALA A 217 -28.67 -13.25 -8.65
N GLU A 218 -29.19 -12.80 -9.79
CA GLU A 218 -30.53 -13.17 -10.27
C GLU A 218 -30.62 -14.66 -10.58
N HIS A 219 -29.62 -15.22 -11.28
CA HIS A 219 -29.56 -16.66 -11.55
C HIS A 219 -29.53 -17.46 -10.23
N ALA A 220 -28.83 -16.99 -9.20
CA ALA A 220 -28.83 -17.62 -7.89
C ALA A 220 -30.24 -17.60 -7.25
N LEU A 221 -30.98 -16.50 -7.34
CA LEU A 221 -32.36 -16.43 -6.82
C LEU A 221 -33.30 -17.39 -7.56
N GLN A 222 -33.22 -17.45 -8.89
CA GLN A 222 -34.00 -18.39 -9.70
C GLN A 222 -33.72 -19.85 -9.31
N MET A 223 -32.44 -20.18 -9.04
CA MET A 223 -32.08 -21.51 -8.53
C MET A 223 -32.64 -21.79 -7.13
N ALA A 224 -32.70 -20.78 -6.26
CA ALA A 224 -33.29 -20.92 -4.92
C ALA A 224 -34.80 -21.21 -5.01
N GLU A 225 -35.52 -20.48 -5.85
CA GLU A 225 -36.95 -20.70 -6.10
C GLU A 225 -37.24 -22.09 -6.69
N ALA A 226 -36.45 -22.50 -7.69
CA ALA A 226 -36.56 -23.81 -8.30
C ALA A 226 -36.29 -24.96 -7.31
N MET A 227 -35.45 -24.73 -6.30
CA MET A 227 -35.17 -25.70 -5.25
C MET A 227 -36.35 -25.84 -4.28
N GLU A 228 -36.95 -24.74 -3.84
CA GLU A 228 -38.13 -24.78 -2.95
C GLU A 228 -39.32 -25.45 -3.62
N ALA A 229 -39.51 -25.22 -4.91
CA ALA A 229 -40.55 -25.87 -5.70
C ALA A 229 -40.43 -27.41 -5.75
N ARG A 230 -39.24 -27.98 -5.45
CA ARG A 230 -39.00 -29.43 -5.41
C ARG A 230 -39.38 -30.08 -4.07
N GLY A 231 -39.73 -29.29 -3.05
CA GLY A 231 -40.25 -29.77 -1.77
C GLY A 231 -39.42 -29.36 -0.54
N PRO A 232 -39.95 -29.62 0.67
CA PRO A 232 -39.41 -29.11 1.94
C PRO A 232 -37.96 -29.52 2.23
N GLN A 233 -37.52 -30.66 1.71
CA GLN A 233 -36.15 -31.16 1.86
C GLN A 233 -35.08 -30.24 1.24
N PHE A 234 -35.47 -29.32 0.35
CA PHE A 234 -34.57 -28.38 -0.33
C PHE A 234 -34.63 -26.95 0.24
N GLU A 235 -35.53 -26.65 1.18
CA GLU A 235 -35.73 -25.32 1.77
C GLU A 235 -34.45 -24.78 2.42
N ALA A 236 -33.76 -25.62 3.19
CA ALA A 236 -32.48 -25.26 3.81
C ALA A 236 -31.38 -24.94 2.78
N MET A 237 -31.45 -25.53 1.58
CA MET A 237 -30.49 -25.23 0.50
C MET A 237 -30.86 -23.91 -0.20
N ALA A 238 -32.13 -23.67 -0.47
CA ALA A 238 -32.61 -22.41 -1.02
C ALA A 238 -32.32 -21.21 -0.10
N ALA A 239 -32.53 -21.37 1.21
CA ALA A 239 -32.18 -20.35 2.21
C ALA A 239 -30.68 -19.99 2.18
N LYS A 240 -29.79 -20.98 2.00
CA LYS A 240 -28.35 -20.73 1.86
C LYS A 240 -28.00 -19.94 0.60
N ILE A 241 -28.73 -20.18 -0.50
CA ILE A 241 -28.53 -19.46 -1.76
C ILE A 241 -29.00 -18.01 -1.61
N ARG A 242 -30.16 -17.77 -1.00
CA ARG A 242 -30.64 -16.39 -0.71
C ARG A 242 -29.68 -15.63 0.20
N ALA A 243 -29.22 -16.27 1.28
CA ALA A 243 -28.23 -15.66 2.15
C ALA A 243 -26.91 -15.33 1.43
N TYR A 244 -26.54 -16.08 0.38
CA TYR A 244 -25.40 -15.72 -0.49
C TYR A 244 -25.70 -14.47 -1.31
N VAL A 245 -26.87 -14.40 -1.95
CA VAL A 245 -27.29 -13.22 -2.73
C VAL A 245 -27.33 -11.98 -1.85
N ASP A 246 -27.84 -12.07 -0.62
CA ASP A 246 -27.88 -10.96 0.33
C ASP A 246 -26.48 -10.43 0.68
N ARG A 247 -25.47 -11.31 0.79
CA ARG A 247 -24.08 -10.89 1.01
C ARG A 247 -23.49 -10.16 -0.19
N VAL A 248 -23.78 -10.63 -1.40
CA VAL A 248 -23.34 -9.98 -2.64
C VAL A 248 -24.03 -8.61 -2.78
N ARG A 249 -25.33 -8.54 -2.48
CA ARG A 249 -26.11 -7.31 -2.42
C ARG A 249 -25.53 -6.30 -1.45
N ALA A 250 -25.27 -6.71 -0.21
CA ALA A 250 -24.66 -5.85 0.81
C ALA A 250 -23.32 -5.26 0.34
N LYS A 251 -22.49 -6.05 -0.33
CA LYS A 251 -21.23 -5.56 -0.90
C LYS A 251 -21.44 -4.46 -1.94
N PHE A 252 -22.34 -4.66 -2.91
CA PHE A 252 -22.53 -3.69 -3.98
C PHE A 252 -23.19 -2.39 -3.51
N VAL A 253 -24.15 -2.47 -2.60
CA VAL A 253 -24.74 -1.29 -1.96
C VAL A 253 -23.66 -0.53 -1.17
N LEU A 254 -22.80 -1.24 -0.44
CA LEU A 254 -21.71 -0.62 0.30
C LEU A 254 -20.70 0.07 -0.63
N LEU A 255 -20.33 -0.55 -1.75
CA LEU A 255 -19.42 0.05 -2.74
C LEU A 255 -19.95 1.39 -3.27
N ASP A 256 -21.22 1.40 -3.67
CA ASP A 256 -21.90 2.59 -4.17
C ASP A 256 -22.00 3.67 -3.08
N THR A 257 -22.40 3.27 -1.87
CA THR A 257 -22.56 4.17 -0.72
C THR A 257 -21.22 4.79 -0.31
N ILE A 258 -20.12 4.03 -0.30
CA ILE A 258 -18.77 4.56 0.00
C ILE A 258 -18.37 5.59 -1.04
N ALA A 259 -18.50 5.25 -2.33
CA ALA A 259 -18.00 6.07 -3.43
C ALA A 259 -18.77 7.40 -3.56
N ASN A 260 -20.09 7.35 -3.42
CA ASN A 260 -20.96 8.47 -3.77
C ASN A 260 -21.43 9.29 -2.57
N GLU A 261 -21.41 8.73 -1.35
CA GLU A 261 -22.04 9.38 -0.20
C GLU A 261 -21.17 9.44 1.05
N TRP A 262 -20.75 8.28 1.56
CA TRP A 262 -20.08 8.21 2.84
C TRP A 262 -18.68 8.83 2.79
N CYS A 263 -17.82 8.46 1.84
CA CYS A 263 -16.47 9.00 1.81
C CYS A 263 -16.42 10.50 1.45
N PRO A 264 -17.11 11.00 0.40
CA PRO A 264 -17.19 12.43 0.16
C PRO A 264 -17.77 13.18 1.37
N GLY A 265 -18.85 12.64 1.94
CA GLY A 265 -19.52 13.25 3.09
C GLY A 265 -18.65 13.32 4.35
N VAL A 266 -17.74 12.36 4.57
CA VAL A 266 -16.75 12.41 5.66
C VAL A 266 -15.81 13.60 5.47
N TRP A 267 -15.25 13.78 4.28
CA TRP A 267 -14.35 14.91 4.01
C TRP A 267 -15.07 16.25 4.06
N THR A 268 -16.26 16.36 3.47
CA THR A 268 -17.07 17.59 3.55
C THR A 268 -17.36 17.98 5.00
N ALA A 269 -17.80 17.03 5.83
CA ALA A 269 -18.10 17.27 7.23
C ALA A 269 -16.84 17.64 8.05
N ALA A 270 -15.73 16.93 7.82
CA ALA A 270 -14.48 17.21 8.52
C ALA A 270 -13.94 18.61 8.17
N LYS A 271 -14.01 19.04 6.90
CA LYS A 271 -13.58 20.39 6.51
C LYS A 271 -14.50 21.50 7.02
N ALA A 272 -15.79 21.21 7.22
CA ALA A 272 -16.75 22.17 7.74
C ALA A 272 -16.65 22.35 9.26
N SER A 273 -15.97 21.44 9.96
CA SER A 273 -15.86 21.44 11.42
C SER A 273 -14.50 21.98 11.85
N ASP A 274 -14.50 23.03 12.66
CA ASP A 274 -13.26 23.64 13.15
C ASP A 274 -12.39 22.62 13.91
N GLY A 275 -11.15 22.46 13.47
CA GLY A 275 -10.19 21.55 14.10
C GLY A 275 -10.45 20.07 13.85
N ALA A 276 -11.35 19.70 12.93
CA ALA A 276 -11.56 18.30 12.54
C ALA A 276 -10.65 17.83 11.40
N THR A 277 -9.83 18.70 10.81
CA THR A 277 -8.73 18.33 9.92
C THR A 277 -7.42 18.92 10.42
N CYS A 278 -6.31 18.31 10.01
CA CYS A 278 -4.96 18.84 10.25
C CYS A 278 -4.25 19.11 8.93
N ASP A 279 -3.54 20.24 8.85
CA ASP A 279 -2.62 20.54 7.76
C ASP A 279 -1.38 19.63 7.88
N VAL A 280 -1.00 19.01 6.76
CA VAL A 280 0.17 18.14 6.64
C VAL A 280 1.17 18.79 5.70
N PRO A 281 2.09 19.62 6.22
CA PRO A 281 3.22 20.16 5.45
C PRO A 281 4.25 19.07 5.12
N ARG A 282 5.17 19.38 4.21
CA ARG A 282 6.28 18.50 3.79
C ARG A 282 7.19 18.11 4.93
N VAL A 283 7.36 19.01 5.90
CA VAL A 283 8.12 18.81 7.14
C VAL A 283 7.18 19.04 8.31
N MET A 284 6.89 17.99 9.08
CA MET A 284 5.99 18.14 10.23
C MET A 284 6.74 18.76 11.41
N ALA A 285 6.05 19.60 12.18
CA ALA A 285 6.65 20.28 13.31
C ALA A 285 7.21 19.32 14.39
N TRP A 286 6.63 18.13 14.50
CA TRP A 286 6.95 17.12 15.50
C TRP A 286 8.04 16.13 15.09
N THR A 287 8.46 16.11 13.81
CA THR A 287 9.49 15.17 13.34
C THR A 287 10.88 15.60 13.77
N GLU A 288 11.80 14.64 13.87
CA GLU A 288 13.22 14.95 14.08
C GLU A 288 13.84 15.68 12.87
N ASP A 289 13.26 15.51 11.68
CA ASP A 289 13.66 16.21 10.45
C ASP A 289 13.54 17.76 10.60
N ASN A 290 12.77 18.26 11.57
CA ASN A 290 12.62 19.69 11.86
C ASN A 290 13.70 20.26 12.81
N LYS A 291 14.59 19.42 13.37
CA LYS A 291 15.57 19.81 14.40
C LYS A 291 17.03 19.79 13.94
N GLY A 292 17.28 19.46 12.68
CA GLY A 292 18.62 19.29 12.09
C GLY A 292 19.17 20.51 11.33
N ASP A 293 20.33 20.32 10.70
CA ASP A 293 20.91 21.29 9.77
C ASP A 293 20.02 21.42 8.52
N LEU A 294 19.53 22.64 8.27
CA LEU A 294 18.62 22.98 7.17
C LEU A 294 19.13 22.51 5.80
N PHE A 295 20.44 22.54 5.57
CA PHE A 295 21.00 22.11 4.29
C PHE A 295 20.96 20.58 4.12
N ALA A 296 21.26 19.85 5.18
CA ALA A 296 21.18 18.39 5.18
C ALA A 296 19.72 17.93 5.02
N ILE A 297 18.79 18.59 5.72
CA ILE A 297 17.35 18.35 5.60
C ILE A 297 16.88 18.60 4.16
N ALA A 298 17.17 19.78 3.59
CA ALA A 298 16.75 20.11 2.22
C ALA A 298 17.26 19.09 1.19
N LYS A 299 18.49 18.59 1.36
CA LYS A 299 19.06 17.55 0.50
C LYS A 299 18.32 16.22 0.66
N GLN A 300 18.02 15.80 1.88
CA GLN A 300 17.27 14.57 2.14
C GLN A 300 15.84 14.66 1.59
N LEU A 301 15.16 15.78 1.82
CA LEU A 301 13.82 16.02 1.29
C LEU A 301 13.80 15.94 -0.23
N GLY A 302 14.79 16.57 -0.91
CA GLY A 302 14.90 16.50 -2.37
C GLY A 302 15.10 15.06 -2.90
N GLN A 303 15.79 14.19 -2.16
CA GLN A 303 15.94 12.78 -2.54
C GLN A 303 14.64 11.99 -2.39
N GLU A 304 13.92 12.26 -1.32
CA GLU A 304 12.60 11.66 -1.09
C GLU A 304 11.58 12.13 -2.11
N ASP A 305 11.64 13.39 -2.53
CA ASP A 305 10.78 13.91 -3.59
C ASP A 305 10.98 13.13 -4.91
N VAL A 306 12.23 12.76 -5.23
CA VAL A 306 12.57 11.92 -6.39
C VAL A 306 12.10 10.47 -6.21
N LEU A 307 12.19 9.93 -5.00
CA LEU A 307 11.65 8.58 -4.70
C LEU A 307 10.13 8.57 -4.83
N ALA A 308 9.48 9.58 -4.24
CA ALA A 308 8.04 9.73 -4.22
C ALA A 308 7.47 9.98 -5.61
N SER A 309 8.20 10.60 -6.55
CA SER A 309 7.72 10.77 -7.93
C SER A 309 7.42 9.45 -8.64
N GLY A 310 7.93 8.32 -8.13
CA GLY A 310 7.58 6.99 -8.60
C GLY A 310 6.31 6.39 -7.99
N LEU A 311 5.73 6.99 -6.95
CA LEU A 311 4.48 6.52 -6.34
C LEU A 311 3.32 6.79 -7.30
N THR A 312 2.39 5.83 -7.39
CA THR A 312 1.24 5.85 -8.34
C THR A 312 0.37 7.10 -8.21
N GLU A 313 0.41 7.77 -7.05
CA GLU A 313 -0.46 8.90 -6.71
C GLU A 313 0.32 10.19 -6.38
N ASN A 314 1.57 10.35 -6.82
CA ASN A 314 2.37 11.54 -6.47
C ASN A 314 2.14 12.77 -7.37
N GLU A 315 1.11 12.78 -8.22
CA GLU A 315 0.73 13.99 -8.96
C GLU A 315 0.06 14.98 -7.99
N ASP A 316 0.88 15.73 -7.25
CA ASP A 316 0.47 16.89 -6.47
C ASP A 316 0.53 18.10 -7.42
N SER A 317 -0.63 18.67 -7.79
CA SER A 317 -0.63 20.01 -8.38
C SER A 317 -0.30 21.03 -7.29
N ASN A 318 0.49 22.05 -7.61
CA ASN A 318 0.79 23.16 -6.69
C ASN A 318 -0.40 24.12 -6.53
N GLU A 319 -1.62 23.60 -6.63
CA GLU A 319 -2.85 24.38 -6.42
C GLU A 319 -3.17 24.44 -4.92
N GLY A 320 -3.62 25.61 -4.45
CA GLY A 320 -4.02 25.81 -3.06
C GLY A 320 -2.92 26.37 -2.17
N ARG A 321 -3.04 26.14 -0.85
CA ARG A 321 -2.08 26.63 0.15
C ARG A 321 -0.81 25.77 0.10
N THR A 322 0.35 26.41 0.10
CA THR A 322 1.64 25.73 0.17
C THR A 322 2.34 25.98 1.52
N ASP A 323 3.28 25.10 1.86
CA ASP A 323 4.17 25.27 3.00
C ASP A 323 5.43 26.08 2.64
N SER A 324 6.37 26.19 3.59
CA SER A 324 7.64 26.90 3.39
C SER A 324 8.57 26.28 2.35
N TYR A 325 8.29 25.07 1.88
CA TYR A 325 9.04 24.34 0.86
C TYR A 325 8.33 24.33 -0.50
N ASP A 326 7.31 25.18 -0.68
CA ASP A 326 6.48 25.26 -1.88
C ASP A 326 5.76 23.95 -2.21
N LYS A 327 5.43 23.17 -1.17
CA LYS A 327 4.64 21.95 -1.29
C LYS A 327 3.20 22.19 -0.87
N PRO A 328 2.21 21.64 -1.58
CA PRO A 328 0.80 21.81 -1.22
C PRO A 328 0.51 21.22 0.17
N LEU A 329 -0.19 21.97 1.00
CA LEU A 329 -0.65 21.51 2.31
C LEU A 329 -1.78 20.49 2.13
N LYS A 330 -1.52 19.24 2.49
CA LYS A 330 -2.54 18.18 2.45
C LYS A 330 -3.38 18.21 3.71
N TYR A 331 -4.59 17.68 3.64
CA TYR A 331 -5.46 17.53 4.81
C TYR A 331 -5.48 16.08 5.28
N ALA A 332 -5.23 15.88 6.57
CA ALA A 332 -5.43 14.61 7.23
C ALA A 332 -6.67 14.65 8.13
N LEU A 333 -7.36 13.51 8.21
CA LEU A 333 -8.37 13.28 9.23
C LEU A 333 -7.66 13.07 10.58
N ASN A 334 -8.14 13.73 11.61
CA ASN A 334 -7.66 13.63 12.96
C ASN A 334 -8.66 12.88 13.86
N ASP A 335 -8.42 12.97 15.16
CA ASP A 335 -9.21 12.32 16.18
C ASP A 335 -10.64 12.83 16.30
N ALA A 336 -10.86 14.12 16.07
CA ALA A 336 -12.17 14.74 16.12
C ALA A 336 -12.97 14.53 14.82
N SER A 337 -12.32 14.20 13.69
CA SER A 337 -13.00 14.08 12.39
C SER A 337 -14.17 13.13 12.42
N CYS A 338 -13.96 11.92 12.97
CA CYS A 338 -14.96 10.86 12.94
C CYS A 338 -16.02 10.98 14.05
N GLU A 339 -15.88 11.96 14.95
CA GLU A 339 -16.77 12.14 16.09
C GLU A 339 -17.98 13.03 15.73
N ALA A 340 -17.87 13.81 14.64
CA ALA A 340 -18.82 14.86 14.29
C ALA A 340 -20.07 14.40 13.50
N PHE A 341 -20.15 13.14 13.06
CA PHE A 341 -21.27 12.65 12.23
C PHE A 341 -22.05 11.50 12.86
N GLU A 342 -23.35 11.49 12.58
CA GLU A 342 -24.28 10.45 12.99
C GLU A 342 -23.94 9.10 12.32
N ASP A 343 -24.09 8.03 13.09
CA ASP A 343 -23.84 6.66 12.62
C ASP A 343 -25.02 6.20 11.76
N GLU A 344 -24.89 6.38 10.45
CA GLU A 344 -25.74 5.73 9.46
C GLU A 344 -25.23 4.30 9.19
N THR A 345 -26.10 3.30 9.31
CA THR A 345 -25.75 1.88 9.12
C THR A 345 -25.96 1.43 7.67
N LEU A 346 -25.21 0.41 7.23
CA LEU A 346 -25.43 -0.21 5.92
C LEU A 346 -26.79 -0.90 5.84
N ALA A 347 -27.30 -1.43 6.96
CA ALA A 347 -28.61 -2.04 7.00
C ALA A 347 -29.74 -1.05 6.64
N ALA A 348 -29.68 0.18 7.17
CA ALA A 348 -30.62 1.23 6.80
C ALA A 348 -30.59 1.54 5.29
N ARG A 349 -29.40 1.50 4.67
CA ARG A 349 -29.25 1.64 3.21
C ARG A 349 -29.79 0.45 2.43
N LEU A 350 -29.70 -0.74 3.00
CA LEU A 350 -30.24 -1.96 2.38
C LEU A 350 -31.77 -2.00 2.39
N GLU A 351 -32.46 -1.33 3.32
CA GLU A 351 -33.93 -1.26 3.30
C GLU A 351 -34.47 -0.55 2.05
N GLY A 352 -33.76 0.47 1.57
CA GLY A 352 -34.14 1.24 0.38
C GLY A 352 -33.60 0.70 -0.95
N ALA A 353 -32.68 -0.27 -0.92
CA ALA A 353 -31.99 -0.77 -2.11
C ALA A 353 -32.79 -1.88 -2.83
N PRO A 354 -32.66 -2.05 -4.16
CA PRO A 354 -33.22 -3.20 -4.86
C PRO A 354 -32.75 -4.54 -4.27
N PRO A 355 -33.60 -5.59 -4.23
CA PRO A 355 -33.23 -6.91 -3.69
C PRO A 355 -32.20 -7.65 -4.54
N THR A 356 -32.12 -7.32 -5.83
CA THR A 356 -31.08 -7.79 -6.74
C THR A 356 -29.94 -6.77 -6.77
N PRO A 357 -28.68 -7.16 -6.48
CA PRO A 357 -27.55 -6.27 -6.74
C PRO A 357 -27.50 -5.92 -8.23
N PRO A 358 -27.00 -4.73 -8.60
CA PRO A 358 -26.74 -4.42 -10.00
C PRO A 358 -25.79 -5.47 -10.58
N ASP A 359 -26.13 -6.04 -11.73
CA ASP A 359 -25.22 -6.93 -12.44
C ASP A 359 -24.19 -6.09 -13.21
N PHE A 360 -23.17 -5.63 -12.48
CA PHE A 360 -22.07 -4.85 -13.06
C PHE A 360 -21.34 -5.60 -14.19
N PHE A 361 -21.52 -6.92 -14.30
CA PHE A 361 -20.84 -7.77 -15.28
C PHE A 361 -21.76 -8.30 -16.38
N GLU A 362 -23.05 -7.98 -16.38
CA GLU A 362 -24.01 -8.39 -17.44
C GLU A 362 -23.52 -7.99 -18.84
N HIS A 363 -22.69 -6.95 -18.91
CA HIS A 363 -22.06 -6.44 -20.13
C HIS A 363 -20.53 -6.42 -20.09
N ALA A 364 -19.91 -7.00 -19.06
CA ALA A 364 -18.46 -7.10 -19.00
C ALA A 364 -17.99 -8.22 -19.91
N PHE A 365 -17.64 -7.87 -21.14
CA PHE A 365 -16.94 -8.77 -22.04
C PHE A 365 -15.55 -9.06 -21.46
N MET A 366 -15.33 -10.30 -21.00
CA MET A 366 -13.97 -10.79 -20.87
C MET A 366 -13.41 -10.89 -22.28
N LEU A 367 -12.47 -10.02 -22.63
CA LEU A 367 -11.61 -10.22 -23.79
C LEU A 367 -10.91 -11.56 -23.57
N GLN A 368 -11.37 -12.59 -24.28
CA GLN A 368 -10.63 -13.83 -24.39
C GLN A 368 -9.40 -13.52 -25.26
N ASP A 369 -8.23 -13.47 -24.62
CA ASP A 369 -6.96 -13.62 -25.32
C ASP A 369 -6.74 -15.09 -25.71
#